data_AF-A0A1I7A5I1-F1
#
_entry.id   AF-A0A1I7A5I1-F1
#
_cell.length_a   1.000
_cell.length_b   1.000
_cell.length_c   1.000
_cell.angle_alpha   90.00
_cell.angle_beta   90.00
_cell.angle_gamma   90.00
#
_symmetry.space_group_name_H-M   'P 1'
#
loop_
_entity.id
_entity.type
_entity.pdbx_description
1 polymer ?
#
loop_
_entity_poly.entity_id
_entity_poly.type
_entity_poly.pdbx_seq_one_letter_code
_entity_poly.pdbx_strand_id
1 'polypeptide(L)'
;MRWNWGILRSAVVLMAAALQVTACGVNDVVCPAVGWVTTITVRLEGDLTAVNDVQLCTPEGCSVTNPTSPQNASPKSAVPSSADDRSLAPSPFIASKASINTWLFTVSGPLPDEVTTHVSAKDGTLIAQQHSHLEWTRVGGSEQCGGQMATPPIILQLPVRQPATG
;
A
#
# COMPACT_ATOMS: atom_id res chain seq x y z
N MET A 1 3.61 -92.91 -21.93
CA MET A 1 4.95 -92.39 -21.56
C MET A 1 4.78 -90.97 -21.07
N ARG A 2 5.22 -90.69 -19.84
CA ARG A 2 5.11 -89.40 -19.16
C ARG A 2 6.36 -88.59 -19.51
N TRP A 3 6.20 -87.44 -20.16
CA TRP A 3 7.30 -86.48 -20.36
C TRP A 3 7.06 -85.31 -19.43
N ASN A 4 8.01 -85.08 -18.53
CA ASN A 4 8.04 -83.96 -17.60
C ASN A 4 9.27 -83.12 -17.91
N TRP A 5 9.10 -81.82 -18.15
CA TRP A 5 10.06 -80.72 -17.89
C TRP A 5 9.38 -79.45 -18.41
N GLY A 6 9.05 -78.46 -17.58
CA GLY A 6 10.05 -77.68 -16.86
C GLY A 6 10.43 -76.45 -17.67
N ILE A 7 9.48 -75.52 -17.83
CA ILE A 7 9.76 -74.15 -18.25
C ILE A 7 9.32 -73.30 -17.05
N LEU A 8 10.20 -73.14 -16.06
CA LEU A 8 10.90 -71.88 -15.80
C LEU A 8 9.95 -70.68 -15.97
N ARG A 9 9.32 -70.21 -14.88
CA ARG A 9 9.86 -69.12 -14.05
C ARG A 9 10.37 -67.93 -14.89
N SER A 10 9.48 -67.21 -15.56
CA SER A 10 9.76 -65.84 -16.06
C SER A 10 8.45 -65.12 -16.39
N ALA A 11 7.83 -64.47 -15.40
CA ALA A 11 6.94 -63.32 -15.60
C ALA A 11 6.47 -62.74 -14.25
N VAL A 12 7.42 -62.49 -13.35
CA VAL A 12 7.26 -61.44 -12.35
C VAL A 12 8.40 -60.46 -12.65
N VAL A 13 8.09 -59.17 -12.59
CA VAL A 13 8.91 -57.99 -12.91
C VAL A 13 8.58 -57.40 -14.29
N LEU A 14 8.16 -56.13 -14.25
CA LEU A 14 7.78 -55.20 -15.35
C LEU A 14 6.30 -55.11 -15.74
N MET A 15 5.42 -54.95 -14.74
CA MET A 15 4.30 -54.01 -14.90
C MET A 15 4.11 -53.21 -13.60
N ALA A 16 5.20 -52.56 -13.19
CA ALA A 16 5.25 -51.59 -12.09
C ALA A 16 5.79 -50.27 -12.64
N ALA A 17 5.03 -49.59 -13.52
CA ALA A 17 5.41 -48.26 -14.02
C ALA A 17 4.24 -47.52 -14.72
N ALA A 18 3.00 -47.66 -14.24
CA ALA A 18 1.88 -46.86 -14.74
C ALA A 18 1.13 -46.10 -13.64
N LEU A 19 1.78 -45.87 -12.48
CA LEU A 19 1.45 -44.73 -11.63
C LEU A 19 2.04 -43.48 -12.28
N GLN A 20 1.38 -43.03 -13.34
CA GLN A 20 1.48 -41.64 -13.77
C GLN A 20 0.91 -40.83 -12.59
N VAL A 21 1.79 -40.46 -11.65
CA VAL A 21 1.49 -39.39 -10.70
C VAL A 21 1.22 -38.19 -11.59
N THR A 22 -0.06 -37.91 -11.84
CA THR A 22 -0.49 -36.65 -12.42
C THR A 22 -0.02 -35.60 -11.46
N ALA A 23 1.15 -35.04 -11.75
CA ALA A 23 1.65 -33.85 -11.11
C ALA A 23 0.53 -32.82 -11.21
N CYS A 24 -0.12 -32.50 -10.09
CA CYS A 24 -0.88 -31.26 -9.99
C CYS A 24 0.09 -30.16 -10.40
N GLY A 25 -0.28 -29.37 -11.43
CA GLY A 25 0.58 -28.37 -12.04
C GLY A 25 1.23 -27.50 -10.97
N VAL A 26 2.53 -27.67 -10.77
CA VAL A 26 3.36 -26.88 -9.84
C VAL A 26 3.67 -25.48 -10.38
N ASN A 27 2.87 -24.99 -11.33
CA ASN A 27 3.12 -23.76 -12.07
C ASN A 27 1.95 -22.76 -12.01
N ASP A 28 0.81 -23.10 -11.40
CA ASP A 28 -0.30 -22.17 -11.23
C ASP A 28 -0.05 -21.31 -9.99
N VAL A 29 0.53 -20.12 -10.19
CA VAL A 29 0.73 -19.15 -9.12
C VAL A 29 -0.64 -18.62 -8.69
N VAL A 30 -1.12 -19.05 -7.52
CA VAL A 30 -2.36 -18.55 -6.93
C VAL A 30 -2.03 -17.40 -5.97
N CYS A 31 -2.41 -16.18 -6.34
CA CYS A 31 -2.20 -15.01 -5.50
C CYS A 31 -3.28 -14.89 -4.43
N PRO A 32 -2.93 -14.51 -3.19
CA PRO A 32 -3.92 -14.31 -2.14
C PRO A 32 -4.88 -13.18 -2.54
N ALA A 33 -6.17 -13.33 -2.20
CA ALA A 33 -7.19 -12.29 -2.43
C ALA A 33 -7.07 -11.08 -1.46
N VAL A 34 -6.11 -11.10 -0.54
CA VAL A 34 -5.84 -9.99 0.38
C VAL A 34 -4.95 -8.98 -0.33
N GLY A 35 -5.45 -7.75 -0.49
CA GLY A 35 -4.70 -6.65 -1.08
C GLY A 35 -3.62 -6.09 -0.14
N TRP A 36 -2.68 -5.36 -0.73
CA TRP A 36 -1.61 -4.67 0.01
C TRP A 36 -1.98 -3.21 0.25
N VAL A 37 -1.61 -2.68 1.41
CA VAL A 37 -1.73 -1.24 1.71
C VAL A 37 -0.34 -0.63 1.68
N THR A 38 -0.18 0.39 0.84
CA THR A 38 1.06 1.15 0.69
C THR A 38 0.89 2.53 1.32
N THR A 39 1.87 2.93 2.14
CA THR A 39 1.85 4.21 2.85
C THR A 39 3.13 4.98 2.62
N ILE A 40 3.03 6.30 2.43
CA ILE A 40 4.15 7.24 2.44
C ILE A 40 4.21 7.87 3.83
N THR A 41 5.41 7.93 4.40
CA THR A 41 5.63 8.58 5.71
C THR A 41 6.25 9.95 5.49
N VAL A 42 5.65 10.98 6.09
CA VAL A 42 6.21 12.34 6.15
C VAL A 42 6.52 12.66 7.60
N ARG A 43 7.74 13.12 7.86
CA ARG A 43 8.18 13.58 9.17
C ARG A 43 8.62 15.03 9.09
N LEU A 44 8.05 15.84 9.98
CA LEU A 44 8.40 17.24 10.11
C LEU A 44 9.48 17.42 11.19
N GLU A 45 10.43 18.29 10.91
CA GLU A 45 11.50 18.69 11.83
C GLU A 45 11.50 20.23 11.98
N GLY A 46 11.76 20.73 13.20
CA GLY A 46 11.68 22.16 13.53
C GLY A 46 10.49 22.53 14.42
N ASP A 47 10.03 23.78 14.32
CA ASP A 47 8.93 24.33 15.12
C ASP A 47 7.55 23.94 14.57
N LEU A 48 6.87 23.03 15.27
CA LEU A 48 5.56 22.51 14.89
C LEU A 48 4.39 23.37 15.38
N THR A 49 4.63 24.43 16.15
CA THR A 49 3.55 25.15 16.86
C THR A 49 2.55 25.82 15.92
N ALA A 50 2.99 26.21 14.72
CA ALA A 50 2.12 26.82 13.71
C ALA A 50 1.47 25.77 12.78
N VAL A 51 1.93 24.51 12.80
CA VAL A 51 1.47 23.47 11.86
C VAL A 51 0.05 23.02 12.22
N ASN A 52 -0.86 23.16 11.26
CA ASN A 52 -2.25 22.72 11.37
C ASN A 52 -2.57 21.56 10.43
N ASP A 53 -2.14 21.66 9.17
CA ASP A 53 -2.42 20.67 8.13
C ASP A 53 -1.15 20.28 7.37
N VAL A 54 -1.09 19.02 6.95
CA VAL A 54 0.00 18.47 6.12
C VAL A 54 -0.64 17.68 4.99
N GLN A 55 -0.41 18.15 3.77
CA GLN A 55 -0.96 17.55 2.56
C GLN A 55 0.16 16.98 1.70
N LEU A 56 -0.16 15.88 1.02
CA LEU A 56 0.69 15.30 0.00
C LEU A 56 -0.04 15.42 -1.34
N CYS A 57 0.61 16.02 -2.33
CA CYS A 57 0.00 16.36 -3.61
C CYS A 57 0.77 15.78 -4.79
N THR A 58 0.03 15.41 -5.82
CA THR A 58 0.50 15.10 -7.18
C THR A 58 -0.22 16.01 -8.18
N PRO A 59 0.12 15.99 -9.47
CA PRO A 59 -0.64 16.72 -10.49
C PRO A 59 -2.14 16.34 -10.53
N GLU A 60 -2.47 15.11 -10.09
CA GLU A 60 -3.85 14.60 -10.06
C GLU A 60 -4.65 15.08 -8.84
N GLY A 61 -4.00 15.67 -7.84
CA GLY A 61 -4.66 16.24 -6.67
C GLY A 61 -3.90 16.07 -5.37
N CYS A 62 -4.51 16.53 -4.29
CA CYS A 62 -3.95 16.46 -2.94
C CYS A 62 -4.65 15.41 -2.08
N SER A 63 -3.95 14.98 -1.05
CA SER A 63 -4.47 14.11 -0.02
C SER A 63 -5.67 14.72 0.69
N VAL A 64 -6.63 13.88 1.05
CA VAL A 64 -7.70 14.26 1.99
C VAL A 64 -7.43 13.65 3.35
N THR A 65 -7.74 14.38 4.41
CA THR A 65 -7.66 13.85 5.77
C THR A 65 -8.65 12.72 5.93
N ASN A 66 -8.20 11.57 6.43
CA ASN A 66 -9.09 10.50 6.81
C ASN A 66 -10.10 11.06 7.83
N PRO A 67 -11.42 11.02 7.56
CA PRO A 67 -12.40 11.32 8.57
C PRO A 67 -12.38 10.19 9.61
N THR A 68 -11.39 10.23 10.51
CA THR A 68 -11.48 9.43 11.74
C THR A 68 -12.53 10.11 12.60
N SER A 69 -13.77 9.68 12.38
CA SER A 69 -14.88 9.87 13.30
C SER A 69 -14.43 9.46 14.70
N PRO A 70 -14.76 10.22 15.77
CA PRO A 70 -14.57 9.74 17.12
C PRO A 70 -15.29 8.39 17.25
N GLN A 71 -14.58 7.39 17.75
CA GLN A 71 -15.09 6.04 18.05
C GLN A 71 -16.39 6.13 18.86
N ASN A 72 -17.54 6.14 18.19
CA ASN A 72 -18.89 5.88 18.70
C ASN A 72 -19.93 6.07 17.57
N ALA A 73 -19.76 5.39 16.44
CA ALA A 73 -20.88 5.17 15.52
C ALA A 73 -21.35 3.73 15.70
N SER A 74 -22.39 3.57 16.52
CA SER A 74 -23.20 2.34 16.58
C SER A 74 -23.67 1.98 15.16
N PRO A 75 -23.66 0.69 14.74
CA PRO A 75 -24.10 0.31 13.42
C PRO A 75 -25.63 0.43 13.35
N LYS A 76 -26.14 1.62 13.02
CA LYS A 76 -27.55 1.79 12.70
C LYS A 76 -27.73 2.72 11.50
N SER A 77 -28.22 2.11 10.43
CA SER A 77 -28.78 2.70 9.21
C SER A 77 -27.83 3.54 8.36
N ALA A 78 -27.25 2.88 7.36
CA ALA A 78 -26.89 3.53 6.11
C ALA A 78 -28.18 4.06 5.45
N VAL A 79 -28.45 5.35 5.62
CA VAL A 79 -29.33 6.10 4.72
C VAL A 79 -28.44 6.52 3.54
N PRO A 80 -28.80 6.24 2.28
CA PRO A 80 -28.06 6.77 1.16
C PRO A 80 -28.31 8.28 1.11
N SER A 81 -27.34 9.06 1.57
CA SER A 81 -27.27 10.47 1.23
C SER A 81 -27.01 10.54 -0.28
N SER A 82 -27.99 11.05 -1.02
CA SER A 82 -27.84 11.39 -2.43
C SER A 82 -26.59 12.26 -2.59
N ALA A 83 -25.53 11.67 -3.13
CA ALA A 83 -24.35 12.41 -3.51
C ALA A 83 -24.73 13.25 -4.73
N ASP A 84 -24.53 14.57 -4.62
CA ASP A 84 -24.47 15.46 -5.78
C ASP A 84 -23.56 14.82 -6.84
N ASP A 85 -24.11 14.63 -8.03
CA ASP A 85 -23.49 14.01 -9.21
C ASP A 85 -22.48 14.98 -9.86
N ARG A 86 -21.47 15.35 -9.07
CA ARG A 86 -20.23 15.94 -9.56
C ARG A 86 -19.14 14.99 -9.12
N SER A 87 -18.84 14.03 -10.00
CA SER A 87 -17.74 13.08 -9.82
C SER A 87 -16.43 13.87 -9.63
N LEU A 88 -16.13 14.22 -8.38
CA LEU A 88 -14.83 14.72 -7.98
C LEU A 88 -13.89 13.53 -8.14
N ALA A 89 -12.81 13.73 -8.90
CA ALA A 89 -11.78 12.72 -9.04
C ALA A 89 -11.37 12.22 -7.64
N PRO A 90 -11.24 10.90 -7.43
CA PRO A 90 -10.88 10.38 -6.12
C PRO A 90 -9.50 10.93 -5.72
N SER A 91 -9.35 11.33 -4.46
CA SER A 91 -8.09 11.85 -3.95
C SER A 91 -6.99 10.77 -4.04
N PRO A 92 -5.76 11.13 -4.48
CA PRO A 92 -4.68 10.17 -4.66
C PRO A 92 -4.19 9.56 -3.34
N PHE A 93 -4.40 10.27 -2.22
CA PHE A 93 -3.99 9.80 -0.89
C PHE A 93 -5.04 10.08 0.18
N ILE A 94 -5.02 9.23 1.20
CA ILE A 94 -5.73 9.44 2.46
C ILE A 94 -4.70 9.72 3.56
N ALA A 95 -4.73 10.92 4.12
CA ALA A 95 -3.82 11.39 5.15
C ALA A 95 -4.29 10.98 6.56
N SER A 96 -3.36 10.54 7.40
CA SER A 96 -3.62 10.23 8.80
C SER A 96 -2.45 10.73 9.65
N LYS A 97 -2.75 11.40 10.76
CA LYS A 97 -1.72 11.87 11.69
C LYS A 97 -1.33 10.72 12.62
N ALA A 98 -0.10 10.22 12.50
CA ALA A 98 0.40 9.12 13.31
C ALA A 98 1.00 9.59 14.64
N SER A 99 1.59 10.79 14.65
CA SER A 99 2.14 11.42 15.86
C SER A 99 2.17 12.95 15.72
N ILE A 100 2.73 13.66 16.71
CA ILE A 100 2.82 15.13 16.68
C ILE A 100 3.54 15.66 15.44
N ASN A 101 4.52 14.93 14.91
CA ASN A 101 5.38 15.33 13.80
C ASN A 101 5.40 14.33 12.64
N THR A 102 4.55 13.32 12.66
CA THR A 102 4.54 12.24 11.65
C THR A 102 3.15 12.05 11.07
N TRP A 103 3.09 12.04 9.74
CA TRP A 103 1.88 11.77 8.95
C TRP A 103 2.09 10.55 8.05
N LEU A 104 1.04 9.74 7.93
CA LEU A 104 0.98 8.58 7.05
C LEU A 104 -0.06 8.84 5.96
N PHE A 105 0.36 8.69 4.71
CA PHE A 105 -0.48 8.87 3.53
C PHE A 105 -0.69 7.52 2.87
N THR A 106 -1.91 6.98 2.98
CA THR A 106 -2.28 5.76 2.26
C THR A 106 -2.47 6.09 0.80
N VAL A 107 -1.82 5.36 -0.10
CA VAL A 107 -1.92 5.56 -1.55
C VAL A 107 -3.16 4.85 -2.07
N SER A 108 -4.06 5.60 -2.73
CA SER A 108 -5.36 5.10 -3.22
C SER A 108 -5.36 4.76 -4.72
N GLY A 109 -4.23 4.91 -5.40
CA GLY A 109 -4.10 4.71 -6.85
C GLY A 109 -2.71 4.22 -7.25
N PRO A 110 -2.27 4.51 -8.49
CA PRO A 110 -0.91 4.23 -8.93
C PRO A 110 0.13 4.85 -7.99
N LEU A 111 1.26 4.18 -7.82
CA LEU A 111 2.38 4.71 -7.04
C LEU A 111 3.02 5.87 -7.80
N PRO A 112 3.03 7.10 -7.25
CA PRO A 112 3.64 8.23 -7.92
C PRO A 112 5.17 8.20 -7.76
N ASP A 113 5.89 8.67 -8.77
CA ASP A 113 7.35 8.83 -8.70
C ASP A 113 7.76 10.13 -7.98
N GLU A 114 6.86 11.12 -7.95
CA GLU A 114 7.09 12.42 -7.36
C GLU A 114 5.87 12.89 -6.58
N VAL A 115 6.14 13.59 -5.48
CA VAL A 115 5.11 14.20 -4.64
C VAL A 115 5.57 15.56 -4.15
N THR A 116 4.60 16.42 -3.86
CA THR A 116 4.85 17.69 -3.19
C THR A 116 4.17 17.67 -1.83
N THR A 117 4.95 17.86 -0.77
CA THR A 117 4.43 18.02 0.59
C THR A 117 4.15 19.49 0.85
N HIS A 118 2.94 19.81 1.29
CA HIS A 118 2.53 21.15 1.75
C HIS A 118 2.27 21.10 3.25
N VAL A 119 2.85 22.04 3.99
CA VAL A 119 2.60 22.23 5.42
C VAL A 119 1.99 23.60 5.61
N SER A 120 0.82 23.67 6.23
CA SER A 120 0.09 24.92 6.39
C SER A 120 -0.38 25.17 7.81
N ALA A 121 -0.55 26.45 8.13
CA ALA A 121 -1.13 26.94 9.36
C ALA A 121 -2.67 26.87 9.33
N LYS A 122 -3.29 27.16 10.47
CA LYS A 122 -4.75 27.04 10.65
C LYS A 122 -5.56 27.96 9.73
N ASP A 123 -4.98 29.10 9.37
CA ASP A 123 -5.55 30.06 8.42
C ASP A 123 -5.32 29.67 6.95
N GLY A 124 -4.67 28.54 6.69
CA GLY A 124 -4.28 28.08 5.34
C GLY A 124 -2.95 28.65 4.84
N THR A 125 -2.26 29.49 5.63
CA THR A 125 -0.95 30.04 5.25
C THR A 125 0.06 28.90 5.09
N LEU A 126 0.73 28.84 3.92
CA LEU A 126 1.77 27.85 3.66
C LEU A 126 3.01 28.16 4.50
N ILE A 127 3.35 27.26 5.42
CA ILE A 127 4.54 27.34 6.27
C ILE A 127 5.76 26.82 5.49
N ALA A 128 5.59 25.68 4.82
CA ALA A 128 6.66 25.05 4.08
C ALA A 128 6.12 24.18 2.95
N GLN A 129 6.93 24.02 1.91
CA GLN A 129 6.66 23.15 0.79
C GLN A 129 7.94 22.44 0.36
N GLN A 130 7.83 21.16 0.04
CA GLN A 130 8.95 20.36 -0.45
C GLN A 130 8.49 19.44 -1.57
N HIS A 131 9.18 19.49 -2.70
CA HIS A 131 9.05 18.52 -3.77
C HIS A 131 10.01 17.35 -3.51
N SER A 132 9.58 16.11 -3.74
CA SER A 132 10.37 14.92 -3.42
C SER A 132 10.11 13.80 -4.41
N HIS A 133 11.19 13.15 -4.87
CA HIS A 133 11.12 11.89 -5.59
C HIS A 133 10.94 10.73 -4.61
N LEU A 134 10.17 9.72 -5.01
CA LEU A 134 9.89 8.53 -4.23
C LEU A 134 10.62 7.33 -4.79
N GLU A 135 11.47 6.73 -3.97
CA GLU A 135 12.18 5.50 -4.28
C GLU A 135 11.41 4.31 -3.74
N TRP A 136 10.65 3.65 -4.61
CA TRP A 136 9.80 2.52 -4.23
C TRP A 136 10.58 1.21 -4.17
N THR A 137 10.56 0.57 -3.00
CA THR A 137 11.10 -0.77 -2.78
C THR A 137 10.00 -1.72 -2.36
N ARG A 138 10.01 -2.93 -2.94
CA ARG A 138 9.11 -4.00 -2.51
C ARG A 138 9.60 -4.59 -1.19
N VAL A 139 8.73 -4.60 -0.19
CA VAL A 139 9.04 -5.11 1.16
C VAL A 139 8.24 -6.36 1.54
N GLY A 140 7.30 -6.78 0.71
CA GLY A 140 6.53 -8.01 0.89
C GLY A 140 5.93 -8.52 -0.42
N GLY A 141 5.32 -9.71 -0.39
CA GLY A 141 4.74 -10.35 -1.57
C GLY A 141 5.79 -10.96 -2.52
N SER A 142 5.42 -11.16 -3.78
CA SER A 142 6.27 -11.78 -4.82
C SER A 142 6.12 -11.05 -6.15
N GLU A 143 7.10 -11.19 -7.05
CA GLU A 143 7.03 -10.56 -8.38
C GLU A 143 5.75 -10.92 -9.12
N GLN A 144 5.33 -12.20 -9.02
CA GLN A 144 4.16 -12.72 -9.70
C GLN A 144 2.83 -12.20 -9.13
N CYS A 145 2.77 -11.88 -7.83
CA CYS A 145 1.53 -11.51 -7.14
C CYS A 145 1.47 -10.04 -6.70
N GLY A 146 2.47 -9.24 -7.08
CA GLY A 146 2.63 -7.92 -6.49
C GLY A 146 3.02 -7.99 -5.02
N GLY A 147 2.98 -6.86 -4.34
CA GLY A 147 3.50 -6.78 -2.99
C GLY A 147 3.34 -5.41 -2.37
N GLN A 148 3.49 -5.38 -1.05
CA GLN A 148 3.60 -4.11 -0.34
C GLN A 148 4.85 -3.37 -0.81
N MET A 149 4.66 -2.11 -1.18
CA MET A 149 5.73 -1.21 -1.54
C MET A 149 5.96 -0.22 -0.40
N ALA A 150 7.20 0.21 -0.24
CA ALA A 150 7.59 1.20 0.75
C ALA A 150 8.60 2.16 0.12
N THR A 151 8.68 3.36 0.68
CA THR A 151 9.67 4.38 0.37
C THR A 151 10.31 4.84 1.68
N PRO A 152 11.58 5.31 1.66
CA PRO A 152 12.13 6.02 2.82
C PRO A 152 11.23 7.18 3.26
N PRO A 153 11.21 7.54 4.56
CA PRO A 153 10.44 8.68 5.03
C PRO A 153 10.89 9.99 4.38
N ILE A 154 9.94 10.82 3.96
CA ILE A 154 10.20 12.20 3.55
C ILE A 154 10.44 13.02 4.83
N ILE A 155 11.63 13.60 4.95
CA ILE A 155 11.96 14.53 6.02
C ILE A 155 11.81 15.95 5.49
N LEU A 156 10.97 16.76 6.14
CA LEU A 156 10.74 18.15 5.79
C LEU A 156 11.14 19.07 6.95
N GLN A 157 12.09 19.96 6.69
CA GLN A 157 12.55 20.97 7.64
C GLN A 157 11.63 22.18 7.60
N LEU A 158 11.06 22.56 8.74
CA LEU A 158 10.26 23.76 8.87
C LEU A 158 11.17 24.98 9.01
N PRO A 159 10.82 26.11 8.38
CA PRO A 159 11.62 27.32 8.47
C PRO A 159 11.69 27.81 9.92
N VAL A 160 12.85 28.35 10.29
CA VAL A 160 13.04 29.00 11.58
C VAL A 160 12.25 30.31 11.55
N ARG A 161 11.40 30.54 12.56
CA ARG A 161 10.64 31.78 12.70
C ARG A 161 11.62 32.95 12.84
N GLN A 162 11.79 33.77 11.81
CA GLN A 162 12.58 34.99 11.92
C GLN A 162 11.81 35.99 12.78
N PRO A 163 12.41 36.56 13.85
CA PRO A 163 11.75 37.62 14.61
C PRO A 163 11.56 38.82 13.68
N ALA A 164 10.34 39.37 13.65
CA ALA A 164 10.04 40.59 12.92
C ALA A 164 10.92 41.73 13.48
N THR A 165 11.89 42.18 12.69
CA THR A 165 12.58 43.46 12.96
C THR A 165 11.56 44.57 12.81
N GLY A 166 11.21 45.18 13.95
CA GLY A 166 10.40 46.39 14.03
C GLY A 166 11.18 47.66 13.76
#